data_AF-A0AAX4Y3H5-F1
#
_entry.id   AF-A0AAX4Y3H5-F1
#
_cell.length_a   1.000
_cell.length_b   1.000
_cell.length_c   1.000
_cell.angle_alpha   90.00
_cell.angle_beta   90.00
_cell.angle_gamma   90.00
#
_symmetry.space_group_name_H-M   'P 1'
#
loop_
_entity.id
_entity.type
_entity.pdbx_description
1 polymer ?
#
loop_
_entity_poly.entity_id
_entity_poly.type
_entity_poly.pdbx_seq_one_letter_code
_entity_poly.pdbx_strand_id
1 'polypeptide(L)'
;HEDLAKEVIISGRVFNREVYPKEKEEKLEIPYLSGLETVYTSPIADDGTFCFRFSSYASSREVALRYYAEQLYVHPGDSLHVEIDFNDLLHPRITG
;
A
#
# COMPACT_ATOMS: atom_id res chain seq x y z
N HIS A 1 -7.73 20.59 12.74
CA HIS A 1 -6.82 20.67 11.59
C HIS A 1 -5.58 19.79 11.75
N GLU A 2 -5.07 19.56 12.97
CA GLU A 2 -3.96 18.62 13.24
C GLU A 2 -4.27 17.15 12.87
N ASP A 3 -5.52 16.71 13.01
CA ASP A 3 -5.87 15.30 12.74
C ASP A 3 -5.66 14.89 11.28
N LEU A 4 -5.80 15.80 10.30
CA LEU A 4 -5.59 15.48 8.88
C LEU A 4 -4.11 15.33 8.50
N ALA A 5 -3.19 15.75 9.37
CA ALA A 5 -1.75 15.62 9.17
C ALA A 5 -1.20 14.28 9.68
N LYS A 6 -1.98 13.53 10.48
CA LYS A 6 -1.57 12.21 10.97
C LYS A 6 -1.27 11.30 9.78
N GLU A 7 -0.10 10.68 9.82
CA GLU A 7 0.34 9.78 8.77
C GLU A 7 -0.53 8.52 8.76
N VAL A 8 -0.89 8.11 7.56
CA VAL A 8 -1.33 6.75 7.26
C VAL A 8 -0.08 5.91 7.08
N ILE A 9 -0.08 4.73 7.67
CA ILE A 9 0.99 3.73 7.52
C ILE A 9 0.39 2.51 6.84
N ILE A 10 0.93 2.13 5.69
CA ILE A 10 0.61 0.86 5.04
C ILE A 10 1.91 0.08 4.95
N SER A 11 2.02 -0.99 5.74
CA SER A 11 3.19 -1.86 5.76
C SER A 11 2.80 -3.26 5.36
N GLY A 12 3.77 -4.08 4.99
CA GLY A 12 3.44 -5.43 4.59
C GLY A 12 4.63 -6.31 4.33
N ARG A 13 4.32 -7.53 3.91
CA ARG A 13 5.30 -8.52 3.52
C ARG A 13 4.86 -9.27 2.27
N VAL A 14 5.81 -9.47 1.37
CA VAL A 14 5.68 -10.29 0.17
C VAL A 14 6.29 -11.66 0.42
N PHE A 15 5.50 -12.71 0.24
CA PHE A 15 5.89 -14.12 0.29
C PHE A 15 6.16 -14.68 -1.11
N ASN A 16 6.92 -15.79 -1.18
CA ASN A 16 7.20 -16.54 -2.41
C ASN A 16 7.81 -15.67 -3.56
N ARG A 17 8.74 -14.79 -3.18
CA ARG A 17 9.37 -13.80 -4.07
C ARG A 17 10.09 -14.38 -5.29
N GLU A 18 10.46 -15.66 -5.23
CA GLU A 18 11.07 -16.40 -6.31
C GLU A 18 10.18 -16.59 -7.54
N VAL A 19 8.85 -16.44 -7.40
CA VAL A 19 7.90 -16.46 -8.53
C VAL A 19 8.09 -15.24 -9.43
N TYR A 20 8.34 -14.07 -8.84
CA TYR A 20 8.63 -12.82 -9.53
C TYR A 20 9.95 -12.21 -9.04
N PRO A 21 11.11 -12.84 -9.36
CA PRO A 21 12.38 -12.47 -8.75
C PRO A 21 12.89 -11.09 -9.19
N LYS A 22 12.31 -10.53 -10.25
CA LYS A 22 12.60 -9.19 -10.77
C LYS A 22 11.79 -8.09 -10.08
N GLU A 23 10.69 -8.43 -9.39
CA GLU A 23 9.92 -7.46 -8.64
C GLU A 23 10.65 -7.12 -7.34
N LYS A 24 11.04 -5.86 -7.21
CA LYS A 24 11.88 -5.34 -6.11
C LYS A 24 11.23 -4.17 -5.39
N GLU A 25 10.07 -3.73 -5.84
CA GLU A 25 9.38 -2.57 -5.31
C GLU A 25 7.87 -2.79 -5.33
N GLU A 26 7.19 -2.27 -4.33
CA GLU A 26 5.73 -2.17 -4.27
C GLU A 26 5.28 -0.76 -4.60
N LYS A 27 4.10 -0.64 -5.21
CA LYS A 27 3.52 0.64 -5.62
C LYS A 27 2.17 0.85 -4.98
N LEU A 28 2.04 1.95 -4.25
CA LEU A 28 0.78 2.43 -3.72
C LEU A 28 0.34 3.65 -4.52
N GLU A 29 -0.89 3.60 -5.02
CA GLU A 29 -1.45 4.67 -5.83
C GLU A 29 -2.56 5.37 -5.10
N ILE A 30 -2.60 6.69 -5.28
CA ILE A 30 -3.67 7.54 -4.78
C ILE A 30 -4.34 8.19 -6.00
N PRO A 31 -5.53 7.73 -6.40
CA PRO A 31 -6.25 8.32 -7.52
C PRO A 31 -6.68 9.77 -7.20
N TYR A 32 -6.63 10.65 -8.20
CA TYR A 32 -7.30 11.96 -8.16
C TYR A 32 -8.40 12.05 -9.23
N LEU A 33 -9.40 12.89 -8.94
CA LEU A 33 -10.56 13.17 -9.81
C LEU A 33 -10.20 13.81 -11.18
N SER A 34 -8.93 14.06 -11.48
CA SER A 34 -8.47 14.73 -12.71
C SER A 34 -7.50 13.90 -13.56
N GLY A 35 -7.41 12.58 -13.34
CA GLY A 35 -6.51 11.70 -14.09
C GLY A 35 -5.02 11.85 -13.74
N LEU A 36 -4.72 12.61 -12.67
CA LEU A 36 -3.40 12.62 -12.03
C LEU A 36 -3.40 11.55 -10.93
N GLU A 37 -2.36 10.74 -10.87
CA GLU A 37 -2.19 9.73 -9.81
C GLU A 37 -0.92 10.09 -9.04
N THR A 38 -0.98 10.09 -7.71
CA THR A 38 0.27 10.07 -6.91
C THR A 38 0.64 8.62 -6.71
N VAL A 39 1.84 8.25 -7.17
CA VAL A 39 2.40 6.92 -6.98
C VAL A 39 3.50 7.01 -5.93
N TYR A 40 3.34 6.25 -4.85
CA TYR A 40 4.40 5.98 -3.90
C TYR A 40 5.03 4.65 -4.25
N THR A 41 6.36 4.61 -4.23
CA THR A 41 7.14 3.39 -4.45
C THR A 41 7.91 3.06 -3.18
N SER A 42 7.86 1.80 -2.76
CA SER A 42 8.61 1.30 -1.60
C SER A 42 9.43 0.09 -2.01
N PRO A 43 10.74 0.02 -1.71
CA PRO A 43 11.53 -1.17 -2.01
C PRO A 43 11.05 -2.35 -1.16
N ILE A 44 11.08 -3.54 -1.75
CA ILE A 44 10.87 -4.82 -1.05
C ILE A 44 12.22 -5.25 -0.50
N ALA A 45 12.36 -5.20 0.83
CA ALA A 45 13.58 -5.63 1.53
C ALA A 45 13.88 -7.12 1.32
N ASP A 46 15.06 -7.58 1.74
CA ASP A 46 15.49 -8.97 1.56
C ASP A 46 14.56 -9.97 2.27
N ASP A 47 14.00 -9.58 3.42
CA ASP A 47 13.03 -10.37 4.17
C ASP A 47 11.60 -10.32 3.58
N GLY A 48 11.39 -9.53 2.52
CA GLY A 48 10.11 -9.34 1.84
C GLY A 48 9.28 -8.17 2.37
N THR A 49 9.76 -7.39 3.33
CA THR A 49 8.99 -6.29 3.91
C THR A 49 8.99 -5.02 3.06
N PHE A 50 7.91 -4.24 3.14
CA PHE A 50 7.77 -2.93 2.50
C PHE A 50 6.92 -1.98 3.38
N CYS A 51 6.99 -0.68 3.12
CA CYS A 51 6.23 0.32 3.90
C CYS A 51 6.00 1.63 3.12
N PHE A 52 4.78 2.16 3.23
CA PHE A 52 4.36 3.47 2.75
C PHE A 52 3.93 4.33 3.93
N ARG A 53 4.33 5.60 3.89
CA ARG A 53 3.91 6.62 4.86
C ARG A 53 3.53 7.89 4.12
N PHE A 54 2.33 8.39 4.39
CA PHE A 54 1.81 9.60 3.76
C PHE A 54 0.71 10.21 4.62
N SER A 55 0.57 11.54 4.60
CA SER A 55 -0.62 12.19 5.15
C SER A 55 -1.76 12.10 4.14
N SER A 56 -2.96 11.72 4.58
CA SER A 56 -4.12 11.58 3.67
C SER A 56 -4.64 12.94 3.18
N TYR A 57 -4.35 14.03 3.92
CA TYR A 57 -4.86 15.40 3.69
C TYR A 57 -6.38 15.49 3.47
N ALA A 58 -7.11 14.44 3.87
CA ALA A 58 -8.53 14.25 3.70
C ALA A 58 -9.04 13.33 4.82
N SER A 59 -10.32 13.47 5.18
CA SER A 59 -10.94 12.63 6.23
C SER A 59 -11.00 11.16 5.85
N SER A 60 -11.05 10.84 4.55
CA SER A 60 -10.94 9.50 3.98
C SER A 60 -10.25 9.61 2.62
N ARG A 61 -9.40 8.65 2.31
CA ARG A 61 -8.67 8.59 1.04
C ARG A 61 -8.75 7.18 0.46
N GLU A 62 -9.11 7.09 -0.80
CA GLU A 62 -8.96 5.86 -1.58
C GLU A 62 -7.49 5.69 -1.97
N VAL A 63 -6.97 4.48 -1.80
CA VAL A 63 -5.63 4.06 -2.22
C VAL A 63 -5.70 2.67 -2.83
N ALA A 64 -4.77 2.38 -3.73
CA ALA A 64 -4.69 1.12 -4.43
C ALA A 64 -3.28 0.52 -4.36
N LEU A 65 -3.19 -0.75 -3.97
CA LEU A 65 -2.03 -1.59 -4.27
C LEU A 65 -2.37 -2.33 -5.55
N ARG A 66 -1.90 -1.81 -6.70
CA ARG A 66 -2.26 -2.38 -8.01
C ARG A 66 -1.98 -3.87 -8.03
N TYR A 67 -2.92 -4.63 -8.59
CA TYR A 67 -2.93 -6.10 -8.70
C TYR A 67 -3.30 -6.90 -7.45
N TYR A 68 -3.35 -6.29 -6.26
CA TYR A 68 -3.66 -7.01 -5.01
C TYR A 68 -4.92 -6.44 -4.34
N ALA A 69 -5.00 -5.12 -4.19
CA ALA A 69 -6.11 -4.46 -3.53
C ALA A 69 -6.39 -3.10 -4.19
N GLU A 70 -7.37 -3.06 -5.09
CA GLU A 70 -7.64 -1.88 -5.94
C GLU A 70 -8.40 -0.76 -5.23
N GLN A 71 -9.14 -1.05 -4.15
CA GLN A 71 -9.99 -0.07 -3.48
C GLN A 71 -9.88 -0.19 -1.96
N LEU A 72 -8.83 0.39 -1.38
CA LEU A 72 -8.67 0.53 0.06
C LEU A 72 -9.02 1.95 0.48
N TYR A 73 -9.79 2.08 1.56
CA TYR A 73 -10.07 3.37 2.18
C TYR A 73 -9.28 3.50 3.47
N VAL A 74 -8.54 4.61 3.59
CA VAL A 74 -7.74 4.92 4.77
C VAL A 74 -8.12 6.28 5.34
N HIS A 75 -7.98 6.39 6.65
CA HIS A 75 -8.20 7.58 7.46
C HIS A 75 -6.90 8.05 8.09
N PRO A 76 -6.74 9.36 8.39
CA PRO A 76 -5.55 9.86 9.05
C PRO A 76 -5.25 9.09 10.35
N GLY A 77 -4.02 8.57 10.48
CA GLY A 77 -3.59 7.78 11.64
C GLY A 77 -3.85 6.27 11.52
N ASP A 78 -4.46 5.80 10.43
CA ASP A 78 -4.62 4.36 10.19
C ASP A 78 -3.26 3.68 10.02
N SER A 79 -3.20 2.42 10.48
CA SER A 79 -2.06 1.54 10.29
C SER A 79 -2.55 0.20 9.77
N LEU A 80 -2.29 -0.08 8.49
CA LEU A 80 -2.65 -1.33 7.84
C LEU A 80 -1.42 -2.23 7.66
N HIS A 81 -1.63 -3.53 7.84
CA HIS A 81 -0.68 -4.58 7.49
C HIS A 81 -1.22 -5.44 6.35
N VAL A 82 -0.43 -5.58 5.29
CA VAL A 82 -0.79 -6.29 4.06
C VAL A 82 0.18 -7.46 3.84
N GLU A 83 -0.38 -8.67 3.73
CA GLU A 83 0.35 -9.86 3.32
C GLU A 83 0.01 -10.17 1.85
N ILE A 84 1.05 -10.23 1.01
CA ILE A 84 0.93 -10.57 -0.41
C ILE A 84 1.66 -11.88 -0.63
N ASP A 85 1.00 -12.87 -1.25
CA ASP A 85 1.64 -14.10 -1.67
C ASP A 85 1.81 -14.08 -3.19
N PHE A 86 3.05 -14.10 -3.69
CA PHE A 86 3.30 -14.17 -5.13
C PHE A 86 2.83 -15.45 -5.81
N ASN A 87 2.54 -16.52 -5.06
CA ASN A 87 1.84 -17.70 -5.58
C ASN A 87 0.31 -17.49 -5.68
N ASP A 88 -0.24 -16.51 -4.97
CA ASP A 88 -1.68 -16.23 -4.91
C ASP A 88 -1.97 -14.72 -4.80
N LEU A 89 -1.81 -14.02 -5.92
CA LEU A 89 -1.97 -12.57 -6.00
C LEU A 89 -3.41 -12.09 -5.73
N LEU A 90 -4.40 -12.98 -5.87
CA LEU A 90 -5.82 -12.63 -5.81
C LEU A 90 -6.38 -12.60 -4.39
N HIS A 91 -5.63 -13.09 -3.40
CA HIS A 91 -6.09 -13.21 -2.02
C HIS A 91 -5.09 -12.59 -1.02
N PRO A 92 -4.76 -11.29 -1.16
CA PRO A 92 -3.96 -10.64 -0.13
C PRO A 92 -4.73 -10.61 1.20
N ARG A 93 -4.00 -10.66 2.30
CA ARG A 93 -4.59 -10.52 3.64
C ARG A 93 -4.31 -9.13 4.16
N ILE A 94 -5.35 -8.44 4.58
CA ILE A 94 -5.27 -7.07 5.08
C ILE A 94 -5.81 -7.07 6.51
N THR A 95 -5.05 -6.46 7.41
CA THR A 95 -5.40 -6.34 8.83
C THR A 95 -5.07 -4.94 9.34
N GLY A 96 -5.82 -4.44 10.31
CA GLY A 96 -5.68 -3.09 10.86
C GLY A 96 -7.01 -2.52 11.31
#